data_AF-A0A1I7XQI9-F1
#
_entry.id   AF-A0A1I7XQI9-F1
#
_cell.length_a   1.000
_cell.length_b   1.000
_cell.length_c   1.000
_cell.angle_alpha   90.00
_cell.angle_beta   90.00
_cell.angle_gamma   90.00
#
_symmetry.space_group_name_H-M   'P 1'
#
loop_
_entity.id
_entity.type
_entity.pdbx_description
1 polymer ?
#
loop_
_entity_poly.entity_id
_entity_poly.type
_entity_poly.pdbx_seq_one_letter_code
_entity_poly.pdbx_strand_id
1 'polypeptide(L)'
;MRPSEEVLNEFYGLADLDSSARYRAVAGIVSKVKLDNSIEEYCIERLVSGLGSSRAAARVGYSTALCILLSDASDKWTLGSAYAIGHHLLNTAIVQSDAFNKDHALVLERELSLYRAYPFLGMTVAQILADISSKMDRKTFKLVVLPSIKSYLEGALTASSPEFVYVALLLRKKFSALIHDVVPFINKDGSCNFSDKCGQLLTTVKKCDKSAMKVFANQLLLAAREVGQFCLIYRNVLEKWSTSGDESKVLERIFETAEMSLTNGSDYREVGVLLFYYYYHNYIVLTVFSPEFMKRVTNVMLGKQGPQQRMLKSRVCDSH
;
A
#
# COMPACT_ATOMS: atom_id res chain seq x y z
N MET A 1 -27.12 2.79 4.52
CA MET A 1 -28.19 2.45 5.49
C MET A 1 -27.53 2.00 6.79
N ARG A 2 -28.03 2.38 7.97
CA ARG A 2 -27.47 1.86 9.24
C ARG A 2 -28.09 0.47 9.47
N PRO A 3 -27.30 -0.60 9.63
CA PRO A 3 -27.85 -1.94 9.87
C PRO A 3 -28.54 -2.02 11.22
N SER A 4 -29.38 -3.03 11.38
CA SER A 4 -30.00 -3.34 12.68
C SER A 4 -28.94 -3.64 13.74
N GLU A 5 -29.29 -3.40 14.99
CA GLU A 5 -28.45 -3.74 16.14
C GLU A 5 -28.12 -5.24 16.18
N GLU A 6 -29.06 -6.08 15.73
CA GLU A 6 -28.85 -7.52 15.61
C GLU A 6 -27.74 -7.87 14.62
N VAL A 7 -27.63 -7.19 13.47
CA VAL A 7 -26.54 -7.40 12.52
C VAL A 7 -25.21 -6.93 13.13
N LEU A 8 -25.21 -5.78 13.80
CA LEU A 8 -24.03 -5.24 14.46
C LEU A 8 -23.50 -6.14 15.58
N ASN A 9 -24.39 -6.79 16.33
CA ASN A 9 -24.03 -7.72 17.40
C ASN A 9 -23.26 -8.93 16.89
N GLU A 10 -23.59 -9.44 15.69
CA GLU A 10 -22.81 -10.53 15.11
C GLU A 10 -21.38 -10.08 14.75
N PHE A 11 -21.20 -8.84 14.26
CA PHE A 11 -19.86 -8.32 13.96
C PHE A 11 -18.96 -8.19 15.20
N TYR A 12 -19.53 -7.95 16.38
CA TYR A 12 -18.79 -8.02 17.64
C TYR A 12 -18.41 -9.47 17.97
N GLY A 13 -19.33 -10.42 17.77
CA GLY A 13 -19.10 -11.84 17.97
C GLY A 13 -18.00 -12.42 17.07
N LEU A 14 -17.79 -11.89 15.86
CA LEU A 14 -16.68 -12.30 14.99
C LEU A 14 -15.28 -12.08 15.60
N ALA A 15 -15.16 -11.13 16.53
CA ALA A 15 -13.89 -10.81 17.20
C ALA A 15 -13.70 -11.52 18.55
N ASP A 16 -14.67 -12.35 18.97
CA ASP A 16 -14.62 -13.07 20.25
C ASP A 16 -13.40 -13.99 20.32
N LEU A 17 -12.85 -14.22 21.51
CA LEU A 17 -11.74 -15.16 21.70
C LEU A 17 -12.23 -16.61 21.71
N ASP A 18 -13.47 -16.87 22.15
CA ASP A 18 -14.12 -18.17 22.06
C ASP A 18 -14.46 -18.49 20.60
N SER A 19 -13.96 -19.64 20.12
CA SER A 19 -14.27 -20.12 18.77
C SER A 19 -15.74 -20.41 18.58
N SER A 20 -16.45 -20.87 19.61
CA SER A 20 -17.86 -21.23 19.50
C SER A 20 -18.75 -20.00 19.34
N ALA A 21 -18.47 -18.93 20.09
CA ALA A 21 -19.06 -17.61 19.88
C ALA A 21 -18.77 -17.07 18.48
N ARG A 22 -17.52 -17.14 18.00
CA ARG A 22 -17.17 -16.73 16.63
C ARG A 22 -17.94 -17.51 15.56
N TYR A 23 -18.02 -18.84 15.67
CA TYR A 23 -18.73 -19.65 14.68
C TYR A 23 -20.24 -19.36 14.65
N ARG A 24 -20.85 -19.11 15.82
CA ARG A 24 -22.24 -18.67 15.91
C ARG A 24 -22.44 -17.31 15.22
N ALA A 25 -21.51 -16.38 15.43
CA ALA A 25 -21.55 -15.08 14.77
C ALA A 25 -21.40 -15.16 13.24
N VAL A 26 -20.48 -16.01 12.76
CA VAL A 26 -20.34 -16.32 11.33
C VAL A 26 -21.66 -16.83 10.76
N ALA A 27 -22.26 -17.85 11.39
CA ALA A 27 -23.55 -18.40 10.97
C ALA A 27 -24.68 -17.35 11.01
N GLY A 28 -24.68 -16.49 12.04
CA GLY A 28 -25.63 -15.40 12.20
C GLY A 28 -25.57 -14.38 11.07
N ILE A 29 -24.37 -13.92 10.68
CA ILE A 29 -24.19 -13.00 9.54
C ILE A 29 -24.66 -13.65 8.24
N VAL A 30 -24.22 -14.87 7.97
CA VAL A 30 -24.60 -15.59 6.74
C VAL A 30 -26.11 -15.77 6.65
N SER A 31 -26.76 -16.17 7.75
CA SER A 31 -28.21 -16.33 7.82
C SER A 31 -28.93 -14.99 7.57
N LYS A 32 -28.49 -13.91 8.21
CA LYS A 32 -29.09 -12.58 8.08
C LYS A 32 -28.99 -12.03 6.65
N VAL A 33 -27.83 -12.17 6.00
CA VAL A 33 -27.65 -11.76 4.60
C VAL A 33 -28.55 -12.57 3.65
N LYS A 34 -28.72 -13.87 3.91
CA LYS A 34 -29.64 -14.72 3.12
C LYS A 34 -31.10 -14.32 3.28
N LEU A 35 -31.49 -13.88 4.49
CA LEU A 35 -32.86 -13.46 4.78
C LEU A 35 -33.15 -12.05 4.25
N ASP A 36 -32.16 -11.17 4.27
CA ASP A 36 -32.27 -9.79 3.81
C ASP A 36 -31.09 -9.42 2.91
N ASN A 37 -31.31 -9.47 1.60
CA ASN A 37 -30.26 -9.14 0.63
C ASN A 37 -29.91 -7.64 0.62
N SER A 38 -30.71 -6.76 1.24
CA SER A 38 -30.45 -5.31 1.26
C SER A 38 -29.26 -4.93 2.14
N ILE A 39 -28.87 -5.81 3.07
CA ILE A 39 -27.71 -5.61 3.96
C ILE A 39 -26.42 -6.28 3.44
N GLU A 40 -26.48 -6.99 2.32
CA GLU A 40 -25.35 -7.76 1.80
C GLU A 40 -24.12 -6.89 1.53
N GLU A 41 -24.28 -5.79 0.80
CA GLU A 41 -23.19 -4.88 0.46
C GLU A 41 -22.50 -4.32 1.72
N TYR A 42 -23.30 -3.88 2.70
CA TYR A 42 -22.79 -3.43 4.00
C TYR A 42 -21.99 -4.54 4.70
N CYS A 43 -22.52 -5.76 4.72
CA CYS A 43 -21.87 -6.89 5.36
C CYS A 43 -20.53 -7.20 4.69
N ILE A 44 -20.47 -7.24 3.36
CA ILE A 44 -19.24 -7.47 2.60
C ILE A 44 -18.22 -6.37 2.90
N GLU A 45 -18.59 -5.09 2.82
CA GLU A 45 -17.68 -3.97 3.11
C GLU A 45 -17.08 -4.07 4.52
N ARG A 46 -17.91 -4.40 5.52
CA ARG A 46 -17.47 -4.52 6.91
C ARG A 46 -16.63 -5.76 7.15
N LEU A 47 -16.95 -6.87 6.48
CA LEU A 47 -16.16 -8.10 6.52
C LEU A 47 -14.76 -7.89 5.93
N VAL A 48 -14.66 -7.22 4.78
CA VAL A 48 -13.39 -6.81 4.17
C VAL A 48 -12.60 -5.91 5.12
N SER A 49 -13.24 -4.91 5.72
CA SER A 49 -12.58 -3.99 6.64
C SER A 49 -11.94 -4.70 7.84
N GLY A 50 -12.60 -5.74 8.37
CA GLY A 50 -12.07 -6.49 9.50
C GLY A 50 -10.94 -7.47 9.17
N LEU A 51 -10.64 -7.73 7.90
CA LEU A 51 -9.44 -8.47 7.50
C LEU A 51 -8.16 -7.74 7.95
N GLY A 52 -8.21 -6.39 8.01
CA GLY A 52 -7.13 -5.54 8.51
C GLY A 52 -7.06 -5.40 10.03
N SER A 53 -7.87 -6.15 10.80
CA SER A 53 -7.87 -6.03 12.26
C SER A 53 -6.52 -6.42 12.87
N SER A 54 -6.07 -5.70 13.89
CA SER A 54 -4.88 -6.07 14.68
C SER A 54 -5.09 -7.37 15.46
N ARG A 55 -6.36 -7.73 15.76
CA ARG A 55 -6.73 -8.93 16.52
C ARG A 55 -6.80 -10.15 15.60
N ALA A 56 -5.98 -11.17 15.89
CA ALA A 56 -5.98 -12.42 15.13
C ALA A 56 -7.35 -13.12 15.10
N ALA A 57 -8.03 -13.19 16.25
CA ALA A 57 -9.37 -13.78 16.36
C ALA A 57 -10.40 -13.08 15.44
N ALA A 58 -10.34 -11.75 15.35
CA ALA A 58 -11.18 -10.99 14.43
C ALA A 58 -10.86 -11.34 12.98
N ARG A 59 -9.58 -11.36 12.58
CA ARG A 59 -9.21 -11.75 11.21
C ARG A 59 -9.75 -13.13 10.83
N VAL A 60 -9.72 -14.10 11.74
CA VAL A 60 -10.30 -15.45 11.52
C VAL A 60 -11.82 -15.39 11.35
N GLY A 61 -12.55 -14.71 12.23
CA GLY A 61 -14.01 -14.60 12.14
C GLY A 61 -14.46 -13.90 10.86
N TYR A 62 -13.86 -12.74 10.56
CA TYR A 62 -14.18 -11.92 9.41
C TYR A 62 -13.84 -12.63 8.09
N SER A 63 -12.66 -13.25 7.98
CA SER A 63 -12.30 -14.02 6.78
C SER A 63 -13.20 -15.24 6.58
N THR A 64 -13.54 -15.98 7.62
CA THR A 64 -14.44 -17.14 7.53
C THR A 64 -15.82 -16.73 7.01
N ALA A 65 -16.44 -15.71 7.60
CA ALA A 65 -17.74 -15.22 7.16
C ALA A 65 -17.70 -14.68 5.72
N LEU A 66 -16.64 -13.93 5.37
CA LEU A 66 -16.46 -13.41 4.01
C LEU A 66 -16.36 -14.56 3.00
N CYS A 67 -15.55 -15.58 3.27
CA CYS A 67 -15.39 -16.74 2.39
C CYS A 67 -16.71 -17.46 2.15
N ILE A 68 -17.53 -17.66 3.19
CA ILE A 68 -18.84 -18.33 3.04
C ILE A 68 -19.79 -17.49 2.19
N LEU A 69 -19.91 -16.18 2.47
CA LEU A 69 -20.78 -15.30 1.68
C LEU A 69 -20.36 -15.23 0.22
N LEU A 70 -19.05 -15.09 -0.04
CA LEU A 70 -18.51 -15.06 -1.40
C LEU A 70 -18.73 -16.40 -2.12
N SER A 71 -18.58 -17.53 -1.42
CA SER A 71 -18.85 -18.86 -1.97
C SER A 71 -20.32 -19.06 -2.32
N ASP A 72 -21.24 -18.65 -1.43
CA ASP A 72 -22.69 -18.74 -1.66
C ASP A 72 -23.17 -17.84 -2.80
N ALA A 73 -22.45 -16.75 -3.07
CA ALA A 73 -22.73 -15.83 -4.17
C ALA A 73 -22.02 -16.20 -5.48
N SER A 74 -21.23 -17.27 -5.54
CA SER A 74 -20.34 -17.59 -6.67
C SER A 74 -21.04 -17.63 -8.04
N ASP A 75 -22.28 -18.12 -8.10
CA ASP A 75 -23.08 -18.16 -9.34
C ASP A 75 -23.61 -16.79 -9.79
N LYS A 76 -23.59 -15.79 -8.89
CA LYS A 76 -24.07 -14.41 -9.12
C LYS A 76 -22.93 -13.41 -9.29
N TRP A 77 -21.68 -13.87 -9.33
CA TRP A 77 -20.50 -13.03 -9.50
C TRP A 77 -20.50 -12.32 -10.85
N THR A 78 -21.14 -11.16 -10.87
CA THR A 78 -20.93 -10.14 -11.90
C THR A 78 -19.84 -9.19 -11.40
N LEU A 79 -19.12 -8.53 -12.32
CA LEU A 79 -18.16 -7.46 -12.01
C LEU A 79 -18.90 -6.22 -11.46
N GLY A 80 -19.54 -6.37 -10.29
CA GLY A 80 -20.18 -5.34 -9.49
C GLY A 80 -19.35 -5.01 -8.24
N SER A 81 -19.59 -3.82 -7.66
CA SER A 81 -18.72 -3.16 -6.66
C SER A 81 -18.34 -4.04 -5.47
N ALA A 82 -19.27 -4.80 -4.90
CA ALA A 82 -19.04 -5.61 -3.70
C ALA A 82 -18.24 -6.90 -3.98
N TYR A 83 -18.36 -7.50 -5.15
CA TYR A 83 -17.73 -8.80 -5.47
C TYR A 83 -16.36 -8.67 -6.12
N ALA A 84 -15.94 -7.46 -6.51
CA ALA A 84 -14.61 -7.20 -7.08
C ALA A 84 -13.47 -7.72 -6.18
N ILE A 85 -13.61 -7.54 -4.86
CA ILE A 85 -12.66 -8.07 -3.87
C ILE A 85 -12.70 -9.60 -3.83
N GLY A 86 -13.89 -10.20 -3.93
CA GLY A 86 -14.02 -11.66 -3.99
C GLY A 86 -13.33 -12.27 -5.22
N HIS A 87 -13.51 -11.65 -6.40
CA HIS A 87 -12.80 -12.04 -7.61
C HIS A 87 -11.28 -11.92 -7.45
N HIS A 88 -10.80 -10.80 -6.90
CA HIS A 88 -9.38 -10.59 -6.67
C HIS A 88 -8.79 -11.59 -5.66
N LEU A 89 -9.51 -11.88 -4.58
CA LEU A 89 -9.10 -12.88 -3.58
C LEU A 89 -9.08 -14.29 -4.17
N LEU A 90 -10.05 -14.66 -5.00
CA LEU A 90 -10.05 -15.94 -5.70
C LEU A 90 -8.84 -16.06 -6.63
N ASN A 91 -8.59 -15.04 -7.47
CA ASN A 91 -7.44 -15.02 -8.36
C ASN A 91 -6.13 -15.10 -7.57
N THR A 92 -6.03 -14.39 -6.45
CA THR A 92 -4.89 -14.46 -5.52
C THR A 92 -4.70 -15.89 -5.00
N ALA A 93 -5.75 -16.55 -4.52
CA ALA A 93 -5.68 -17.92 -4.02
C ALA A 93 -5.31 -18.92 -5.13
N ILE A 94 -5.85 -18.74 -6.33
CA ILE A 94 -5.51 -19.53 -7.51
C ILE A 94 -4.01 -19.42 -7.83
N VAL A 95 -3.48 -18.19 -7.85
CA VAL A 95 -2.06 -17.95 -8.10
C VAL A 95 -1.22 -18.54 -6.98
N GLN A 96 -1.56 -18.30 -5.72
CA GLN A 96 -0.73 -18.73 -4.58
C GLN A 96 -0.73 -20.25 -4.34
N SER A 97 -1.82 -20.95 -4.68
CA SER A 97 -1.94 -22.40 -4.47
C SER A 97 -1.23 -23.25 -5.52
N ASP A 98 -0.72 -22.66 -6.60
CA ASP A 98 -0.21 -23.37 -7.78
C ASP A 98 -1.21 -24.37 -8.39
N ALA A 99 -2.50 -24.25 -8.04
CA ALA A 99 -3.54 -25.15 -8.51
C ALA A 99 -3.89 -24.95 -9.99
N PHE A 100 -3.49 -23.81 -10.57
CA PHE A 100 -3.89 -23.40 -11.92
C PHE A 100 -2.72 -23.09 -12.83
N ASN A 101 -1.91 -24.11 -13.12
CA ASN A 101 -0.71 -23.99 -13.95
C ASN A 101 -1.00 -23.82 -15.46
N LYS A 102 -2.26 -23.95 -15.91
CA LYS A 102 -2.59 -24.08 -17.33
C LYS A 102 -3.01 -22.78 -18.03
N ASP A 103 -3.44 -21.75 -17.31
CA ASP A 103 -3.88 -20.51 -17.97
C ASP A 103 -3.71 -19.25 -17.10
N HIS A 104 -2.45 -18.91 -16.83
CA HIS A 104 -2.10 -17.66 -16.18
C HIS A 104 -2.49 -16.41 -17.01
N ALA A 105 -2.71 -16.56 -18.32
CA ALA A 105 -3.11 -15.45 -19.19
C ALA A 105 -4.54 -14.99 -18.87
N LEU A 106 -5.45 -15.94 -18.66
CA LEU A 106 -6.82 -15.66 -18.24
C LEU A 106 -6.87 -14.92 -16.89
N VAL A 107 -6.06 -15.35 -15.91
CA VAL A 107 -6.01 -14.68 -14.61
C VAL A 107 -5.46 -13.26 -14.75
N LEU A 108 -4.42 -13.07 -15.57
CA LEU A 108 -3.85 -11.75 -15.88
C LEU A 108 -4.90 -10.80 -16.49
N GLU A 109 -5.68 -11.28 -17.46
CA GLU A 109 -6.73 -10.48 -18.11
C GLU A 109 -7.85 -10.10 -17.13
N ARG A 110 -8.25 -11.03 -16.26
CA ARG A 110 -9.25 -10.78 -15.20
C ARG A 110 -8.76 -9.73 -14.22
N GLU A 111 -7.52 -9.82 -13.77
CA GLU A 111 -6.91 -8.84 -12.86
C GLU A 111 -6.79 -7.45 -13.51
N LEU A 112 -6.38 -7.38 -14.78
CA LEU A 112 -6.36 -6.10 -15.51
C LEU A 112 -7.76 -5.51 -15.72
N SER A 113 -8.78 -6.36 -15.89
CA SER A 113 -10.17 -5.93 -15.97
C SER A 113 -10.67 -5.40 -14.62
N LEU A 114 -10.31 -6.07 -13.52
CA LEU A 114 -10.57 -5.59 -12.16
C LEU A 114 -9.90 -4.24 -11.90
N TYR A 115 -8.63 -4.07 -12.29
CA TYR A 115 -7.94 -2.79 -12.16
C TYR A 115 -8.65 -1.64 -12.88
N ARG A 116 -9.13 -1.89 -14.11
CA ARG A 116 -9.84 -0.86 -14.90
C ARG A 116 -11.18 -0.48 -14.28
N ALA A 117 -11.91 -1.44 -13.74
CA ALA A 117 -13.22 -1.21 -13.13
C ALA A 117 -13.12 -0.67 -11.69
N TYR A 118 -12.08 -1.09 -10.95
CA TYR A 118 -11.90 -0.84 -9.52
C TYR A 118 -10.45 -0.41 -9.20
N PRO A 119 -10.06 0.83 -9.54
CA PRO A 119 -8.69 1.31 -9.34
C PRO A 119 -8.19 1.27 -7.89
N PHE A 120 -9.08 1.25 -6.89
CA PHE A 120 -8.71 1.11 -5.48
C PHE A 120 -8.05 -0.24 -5.15
N LEU A 121 -8.21 -1.25 -6.01
CA LEU A 121 -7.48 -2.53 -5.92
C LEU A 121 -6.12 -2.48 -6.62
N GLY A 122 -5.75 -1.36 -7.22
CA GLY A 122 -4.65 -1.31 -8.17
C GLY A 122 -3.31 -1.79 -7.63
N MET A 123 -3.03 -1.55 -6.35
CA MET A 123 -1.78 -2.01 -5.74
C MET A 123 -1.74 -3.51 -5.47
N THR A 124 -2.86 -4.11 -5.08
CA THR A 124 -2.92 -5.56 -4.89
C THR A 124 -2.98 -6.28 -6.24
N VAL A 125 -3.67 -5.72 -7.23
CA VAL A 125 -3.61 -6.19 -8.62
C VAL A 125 -2.16 -6.16 -9.13
N ALA A 126 -1.45 -5.04 -8.97
CA ALA A 126 -0.04 -4.90 -9.36
C ALA A 126 0.85 -6.00 -8.75
N GLN A 127 0.65 -6.30 -7.48
CA GLN A 127 1.36 -7.40 -6.81
C GLN A 127 1.05 -8.76 -7.48
N ILE A 128 -0.23 -9.07 -7.73
CA ILE A 128 -0.60 -10.33 -8.39
C ILE A 128 -0.06 -10.43 -9.81
N LEU A 129 -0.07 -9.34 -10.59
CA LEU A 129 0.57 -9.32 -11.91
C LEU A 129 2.06 -9.68 -11.81
N ALA A 130 2.75 -9.16 -10.80
CA ALA A 130 4.15 -9.48 -10.56
C ALA A 130 4.35 -10.95 -10.11
N ASP A 131 3.49 -11.46 -9.24
CA ASP A 131 3.53 -12.85 -8.75
C ASP A 131 3.30 -13.84 -9.89
N ILE A 132 2.27 -13.61 -10.74
CA ILE A 132 2.01 -14.40 -11.95
C ILE A 132 3.24 -14.40 -12.86
N SER A 133 3.80 -13.21 -13.12
CA SER A 133 4.98 -13.06 -13.98
C SER A 133 6.19 -13.80 -13.40
N SER A 134 6.37 -13.77 -12.08
CA SER A 134 7.48 -14.41 -11.40
C SER A 134 7.48 -15.94 -11.52
N LYS A 135 6.32 -16.54 -11.81
CA LYS A 135 6.17 -17.99 -12.05
C LYS A 135 6.45 -18.42 -13.49
N MET A 136 6.58 -17.47 -14.42
CA MET A 136 6.82 -17.74 -15.83
C MET A 136 8.30 -17.67 -16.21
N ASP A 137 8.67 -18.40 -17.25
CA ASP A 137 9.95 -18.21 -17.94
C ASP A 137 9.94 -16.93 -18.81
N ARG A 138 11.13 -16.52 -19.25
CA ARG A 138 11.32 -15.29 -20.04
C ARG A 138 10.61 -15.29 -21.40
N LYS A 139 10.53 -16.44 -22.07
CA LYS A 139 9.86 -16.58 -23.37
C LYS A 139 8.35 -16.42 -23.18
N THR A 140 7.79 -17.11 -22.18
CA THR A 140 6.36 -17.03 -21.84
C THR A 140 5.97 -15.62 -21.41
N PHE A 141 6.76 -14.98 -20.53
CA PHE A 141 6.53 -13.58 -20.13
C PHE A 141 6.49 -12.64 -21.35
N LYS A 142 7.45 -12.76 -22.27
CA LYS A 142 7.54 -11.93 -23.48
C LYS A 142 6.32 -12.07 -24.39
N LEU A 143 5.79 -13.29 -24.53
CA LEU A 143 4.70 -13.60 -25.47
C LEU A 143 3.31 -13.35 -24.86
N VAL A 144 3.14 -13.53 -23.56
CA VAL A 144 1.82 -13.54 -22.90
C VAL A 144 1.61 -12.32 -22.02
N VAL A 145 2.55 -12.05 -21.10
CA VAL A 145 2.35 -11.01 -20.08
C VAL A 145 2.70 -9.64 -20.60
N LEU A 146 3.90 -9.50 -21.19
CA LEU A 146 4.42 -8.21 -21.61
C LEU A 146 3.45 -7.48 -22.56
N PRO A 147 2.85 -8.10 -23.60
CA PRO A 147 1.90 -7.41 -24.47
C PRO A 147 0.71 -6.80 -23.71
N SER A 148 0.22 -7.49 -22.67
CA SER A 148 -0.94 -7.08 -21.88
C SER A 148 -0.65 -5.90 -20.94
N ILE A 149 0.60 -5.76 -20.48
CA ILE A 149 1.01 -4.70 -19.54
C ILE A 149 1.90 -3.61 -20.17
N LYS A 150 2.32 -3.77 -21.43
CA LYS A 150 3.31 -2.91 -22.08
C LYS A 150 2.91 -1.43 -22.06
N SER A 151 1.70 -1.10 -22.53
CA SER A 151 1.22 0.29 -22.59
C SER A 151 1.16 0.95 -21.21
N TYR A 152 0.83 0.17 -20.18
CA TYR A 152 0.83 0.64 -18.80
C TYR A 152 2.24 0.95 -18.29
N LEU A 153 3.22 0.13 -18.65
CA LEU A 153 4.62 0.32 -18.27
C LEU A 153 5.26 1.52 -18.99
N GLU A 154 5.04 1.69 -20.30
CA GLU A 154 5.61 2.79 -21.10
C GLU A 154 5.18 4.16 -20.56
N GLY A 155 3.91 4.26 -20.14
CA GLY A 155 3.33 5.48 -19.60
C GLY A 155 3.51 5.67 -18.10
N ALA A 156 4.04 4.70 -17.35
CA ALA A 156 3.90 4.64 -15.90
C ALA A 156 4.39 5.90 -15.17
N LEU A 157 5.61 6.37 -15.46
CA LEU A 157 6.17 7.57 -14.83
C LEU A 157 5.48 8.86 -15.31
N THR A 158 5.16 8.95 -16.60
CA THR A 158 4.53 10.13 -17.19
C THR A 158 3.10 10.32 -16.70
N ALA A 159 2.33 9.22 -16.63
CA ALA A 159 1.00 9.18 -16.04
C ALA A 159 1.04 9.23 -14.50
N SER A 160 2.23 9.04 -13.91
CA SER A 160 2.44 8.93 -12.47
C SER A 160 1.60 7.83 -11.84
N SER A 161 1.50 6.65 -12.48
CA SER A 161 0.79 5.48 -11.94
C SER A 161 1.70 4.74 -10.96
N PRO A 162 1.39 4.77 -9.65
CA PRO A 162 2.19 4.04 -8.66
C PRO A 162 2.23 2.53 -8.95
N GLU A 163 1.13 1.98 -9.42
CA GLU A 163 0.93 0.56 -9.71
C GLU A 163 1.93 0.05 -10.74
N PHE A 164 2.05 0.72 -11.88
CA PHE A 164 2.92 0.22 -12.94
C PHE A 164 4.39 0.60 -12.76
N VAL A 165 4.68 1.65 -11.99
CA VAL A 165 6.05 1.87 -11.50
C VAL A 165 6.42 0.74 -10.52
N TYR A 166 5.51 0.35 -9.63
CA TYR A 166 5.70 -0.77 -8.71
C TYR A 166 5.94 -2.10 -9.43
N VAL A 167 5.09 -2.44 -10.41
CA VAL A 167 5.28 -3.63 -11.26
C VAL A 167 6.64 -3.61 -11.93
N ALA A 168 7.05 -2.49 -12.53
CA ALA A 168 8.36 -2.37 -13.15
C ALA A 168 9.50 -2.66 -12.16
N LEU A 169 9.41 -2.12 -10.93
CA LEU A 169 10.40 -2.33 -9.88
C LEU A 169 10.46 -3.79 -9.38
N LEU A 170 9.34 -4.52 -9.38
CA LEU A 170 9.29 -5.93 -9.01
C LEU A 170 9.85 -6.84 -10.12
N LEU A 171 9.53 -6.55 -11.38
CA LEU A 171 9.91 -7.39 -12.52
C LEU A 171 11.34 -7.18 -13.02
N ARG A 172 11.95 -6.04 -12.71
CA ARG A 172 13.27 -5.63 -13.27
C ARG A 172 14.39 -6.64 -13.06
N LYS A 173 14.39 -7.42 -11.97
CA LYS A 173 15.47 -8.37 -11.71
C LYS A 173 15.39 -9.59 -12.62
N LYS A 174 14.18 -10.16 -12.78
CA LYS A 174 13.99 -11.39 -13.56
C LYS A 174 13.90 -11.13 -15.07
N PHE A 175 13.31 -10.00 -15.45
CA PHE A 175 13.03 -9.68 -16.85
C PHE A 175 13.74 -8.40 -17.32
N SER A 176 14.90 -8.09 -16.73
CA SER A 176 15.64 -6.83 -16.90
C SER A 176 15.68 -6.30 -18.33
N ALA A 177 16.16 -7.09 -19.28
CA ALA A 177 16.29 -6.68 -20.68
C ALA A 177 14.95 -6.37 -21.35
N LEU A 178 13.88 -7.10 -21.00
CA LEU A 178 12.55 -6.85 -21.57
C LEU A 178 11.89 -5.63 -20.94
N ILE A 179 12.10 -5.41 -19.64
CA ILE A 179 11.57 -4.25 -18.92
C ILE A 179 12.32 -2.97 -19.30
N HIS A 180 13.64 -3.04 -19.47
CA HIS A 180 14.50 -1.93 -19.92
C HIS A 180 13.97 -1.31 -21.23
N ASP A 181 13.54 -2.14 -22.18
CA ASP A 181 13.06 -1.68 -23.49
C ASP A 181 11.75 -0.87 -23.40
N VAL A 182 11.08 -0.91 -22.24
CA VAL A 182 9.75 -0.33 -22.02
C VAL A 182 9.80 0.75 -20.91
N VAL A 183 10.74 0.63 -19.97
CA VAL A 183 10.83 1.47 -18.77
C VAL A 183 12.24 2.09 -18.69
N PRO A 184 12.42 3.34 -19.18
CA PRO A 184 13.74 3.93 -19.42
C PRO A 184 14.63 4.17 -18.20
N PHE A 185 14.09 4.10 -16.98
CA PHE A 185 14.89 4.26 -15.76
C PHE A 185 15.44 2.93 -15.23
N ILE A 186 15.15 1.81 -15.90
CA ILE A 186 15.66 0.48 -15.58
C ILE A 186 16.70 0.11 -16.64
N ASN A 187 17.91 -0.22 -16.20
CA ASN A 187 19.01 -0.65 -17.04
C ASN A 187 18.87 -2.12 -17.47
N LYS A 188 19.63 -2.55 -18.48
CA LYS A 188 19.60 -3.93 -19.01
C LYS A 188 19.98 -5.00 -18.00
N ASP A 189 20.75 -4.65 -16.96
CA ASP A 189 21.13 -5.52 -15.84
C ASP A 189 20.07 -5.53 -14.72
N GLY A 190 19.00 -4.74 -14.84
CA GLY A 190 17.93 -4.62 -13.86
C GLY A 190 18.21 -3.60 -12.76
N SER A 191 19.36 -2.91 -12.78
CA SER A 191 19.63 -1.76 -11.91
C SER A 191 18.74 -0.57 -12.30
N CYS A 192 18.45 0.32 -11.36
CA CYS A 192 17.68 1.53 -11.61
C CYS A 192 18.60 2.77 -11.67
N ASN A 193 18.20 3.76 -12.46
CA ASN A 193 18.79 5.09 -12.46
C ASN A 193 17.71 6.14 -12.17
N PHE A 194 17.76 6.71 -10.97
CA PHE A 194 16.75 7.65 -10.47
C PHE A 194 17.12 9.13 -10.58
N SER A 195 18.36 9.47 -10.97
CA SER A 195 18.91 10.83 -10.92
C SER A 195 17.98 11.89 -11.51
N ASP A 196 17.48 11.65 -12.72
CA ASP A 196 16.62 12.60 -13.44
C ASP A 196 15.12 12.31 -13.29
N LYS A 197 14.75 11.38 -12.40
CA LYS A 197 13.37 10.88 -12.24
C LYS A 197 12.72 11.31 -10.93
N CYS A 198 13.47 11.94 -10.03
CA CYS A 198 12.98 12.37 -8.71
C CYS A 198 11.68 13.21 -8.80
N GLY A 199 11.57 14.10 -9.79
CA GLY A 199 10.36 14.91 -9.97
C GLY A 199 9.11 14.08 -10.33
N GLN A 200 9.25 13.16 -11.29
CA GLN A 200 8.15 12.26 -11.70
C GLN A 200 7.79 11.28 -10.57
N LEU A 201 8.78 10.77 -9.86
CA LEU A 201 8.59 9.89 -8.71
C LEU A 201 7.89 10.61 -7.56
N LEU A 202 8.22 11.88 -7.28
CA LEU A 202 7.52 12.68 -6.28
C LEU A 202 6.04 12.86 -6.65
N THR A 203 5.74 13.12 -7.92
CA THR A 203 4.35 13.18 -8.40
C THR A 203 3.64 11.84 -8.29
N THR A 204 4.34 10.73 -8.57
CA THR A 204 3.81 9.36 -8.42
C THR A 204 3.48 9.07 -6.97
N VAL A 205 4.41 9.33 -6.05
CA VAL A 205 4.19 9.20 -4.60
C VAL A 205 3.01 10.04 -4.10
N LYS A 206 2.83 11.26 -4.65
CA LYS A 206 1.67 12.11 -4.32
C LYS A 206 0.33 11.54 -4.78
N LYS A 207 0.30 10.65 -5.78
CA LYS A 207 -0.92 9.98 -6.26
C LYS A 207 -1.24 8.70 -5.51
N CYS A 208 -0.33 8.18 -4.68
CA CYS A 208 -0.64 7.03 -3.82
C CYS A 208 -1.74 7.39 -2.83
N ASP A 209 -2.74 6.52 -2.71
CA ASP A 209 -3.59 6.51 -1.52
C ASP A 209 -2.80 6.00 -0.29
N LYS A 210 -3.40 6.13 0.89
CA LYS A 210 -2.75 5.74 2.16
C LYS A 210 -2.32 4.28 2.19
N SER A 211 -3.10 3.37 1.58
CA SER A 211 -2.84 1.94 1.59
C SER A 211 -1.71 1.55 0.62
N ALA A 212 -1.65 2.18 -0.56
CA ALA A 212 -0.63 1.92 -1.56
C ALA A 212 0.72 2.57 -1.19
N MET A 213 0.70 3.67 -0.44
CA MET A 213 1.89 4.48 -0.17
C MET A 213 3.01 3.68 0.52
N LYS A 214 2.68 2.95 1.58
CA LYS A 214 3.68 2.16 2.34
C LYS A 214 4.32 1.09 1.46
N VAL A 215 3.51 0.37 0.69
CA VAL A 215 3.96 -0.71 -0.20
C VAL A 215 4.88 -0.16 -1.29
N PHE A 216 4.44 0.90 -1.97
CA PHE A 216 5.18 1.53 -3.05
C PHE A 216 6.52 2.12 -2.58
N ALA A 217 6.50 2.92 -1.50
CA ALA A 217 7.70 3.58 -1.01
C ALA A 217 8.74 2.57 -0.50
N ASN A 218 8.33 1.50 0.17
CA ASN A 218 9.24 0.43 0.57
C ASN A 218 9.99 -0.15 -0.63
N GLN A 219 9.26 -0.51 -1.69
CA GLN A 219 9.90 -1.09 -2.87
C GLN A 219 10.79 -0.08 -3.61
N LEU A 220 10.39 1.19 -3.65
CA LEU A 220 11.21 2.26 -4.21
C LEU A 220 12.52 2.45 -3.42
N LEU A 221 12.46 2.44 -2.08
CA LEU A 221 13.64 2.54 -1.22
C LEU A 221 14.56 1.32 -1.36
N LEU A 222 14.00 0.11 -1.43
CA LEU A 222 14.77 -1.11 -1.67
C LEU A 222 15.52 -1.04 -3.00
N ALA A 223 14.83 -0.64 -4.08
CA ALA A 223 15.46 -0.47 -5.37
C ALA A 223 16.54 0.63 -5.37
N ALA A 224 16.33 1.72 -4.63
CA ALA A 224 17.31 2.79 -4.48
C ALA A 224 18.57 2.35 -3.73
N ARG A 225 18.43 1.51 -2.70
CA ARG A 225 19.57 0.97 -1.94
C ARG A 225 20.46 0.08 -2.79
N GLU A 226 19.86 -0.80 -3.57
CA GLU A 226 20.61 -1.73 -4.44
C GLU A 226 21.56 -1.03 -5.42
N VAL A 227 21.28 0.24 -5.74
CA VAL A 227 22.10 1.06 -6.66
C VAL A 227 22.80 2.22 -5.96
N GLY A 228 22.84 2.26 -4.63
CA GLY A 228 23.49 3.34 -3.86
C GLY A 228 22.81 4.71 -3.99
N GLN A 229 21.56 4.78 -4.46
CA GLN A 229 20.78 6.01 -4.64
C GLN A 229 19.73 6.23 -3.53
N PHE A 230 19.86 5.56 -2.38
CA PHE A 230 18.93 5.70 -1.26
C PHE A 230 18.76 7.15 -0.81
N CYS A 231 19.85 7.87 -0.52
CA CYS A 231 19.77 9.26 -0.06
C CYS A 231 19.12 10.18 -1.09
N LEU A 232 19.37 9.94 -2.39
CA LEU A 232 18.78 10.69 -3.48
C LEU A 232 17.25 10.56 -3.45
N ILE A 233 16.73 9.33 -3.45
CA ILE A 233 15.29 9.05 -3.41
C ILE A 233 14.67 9.53 -2.11
N TYR A 234 15.29 9.23 -0.98
CA TYR A 234 14.77 9.61 0.33
C TYR A 234 14.57 11.13 0.42
N ARG A 235 15.63 11.92 0.18
CA ARG A 235 15.57 13.38 0.33
C ARG A 235 14.73 14.06 -0.74
N ASN A 236 14.82 13.60 -2.00
CA ASN A 236 14.17 14.31 -3.11
C ASN A 236 12.75 13.84 -3.42
N VAL A 237 12.34 12.68 -2.90
CA VAL A 237 11.02 12.11 -3.13
C VAL A 237 10.25 11.99 -1.83
N LEU A 238 10.68 11.10 -0.92
CA LEU A 238 9.88 10.74 0.25
C LEU A 238 9.84 11.85 1.29
N GLU A 239 10.98 12.48 1.60
CA GLU A 239 11.06 13.59 2.55
C GLU A 239 10.28 14.81 2.07
N LYS A 240 10.38 15.14 0.77
CA LYS A 240 9.58 16.22 0.17
C LYS A 240 8.09 15.92 0.21
N TRP A 241 7.69 14.67 -0.01
CA TRP A 241 6.30 14.26 0.09
C TRP A 241 5.80 14.34 1.55
N SER A 242 6.52 13.75 2.50
CA SER A 242 6.11 13.65 3.91
C SER A 242 6.02 15.01 4.58
N THR A 243 6.85 15.97 4.15
CA THR A 243 6.85 17.34 4.65
C THR A 243 5.96 18.32 3.86
N SER A 244 5.24 17.84 2.85
CA SER A 244 4.35 18.67 2.02
C SER A 244 2.88 18.58 2.44
N GLY A 245 2.16 19.71 2.32
CA GLY A 245 0.71 19.79 2.52
C GLY A 245 0.30 20.13 3.96
N ASP A 246 -0.84 19.56 4.36
CA ASP A 246 -1.52 19.81 5.64
C ASP A 246 -0.65 19.40 6.85
N GLU A 247 -0.38 20.35 7.74
CA GLU A 247 0.45 20.17 8.94
C GLU A 247 -0.05 19.03 9.84
N SER A 248 -1.36 18.76 9.88
CA SER A 248 -1.93 17.67 10.67
C SER A 248 -1.55 16.28 10.14
N LYS A 249 -1.33 16.15 8.83
CA LYS A 249 -0.93 14.91 8.15
C LYS A 249 0.58 14.76 8.02
N VAL A 250 1.32 15.86 8.16
CA VAL A 250 2.79 15.85 8.06
C VAL A 250 3.40 14.97 9.14
N LEU A 251 2.97 15.06 10.40
CA LEU A 251 3.51 14.21 11.47
C LEU A 251 3.30 12.71 11.21
N GLU A 252 2.10 12.32 10.79
CA GLU A 252 1.79 10.91 10.47
C GLU A 252 2.72 10.39 9.37
N ARG A 253 2.82 11.11 8.25
CA ARG A 253 3.68 10.73 7.12
C ARG A 253 5.16 10.70 7.50
N ILE A 254 5.57 11.58 8.41
CA ILE A 254 6.93 11.64 8.95
C ILE A 254 7.26 10.33 9.67
N PHE A 255 6.38 9.88 10.58
CA PHE A 255 6.59 8.63 11.31
C PHE A 255 6.54 7.41 10.38
N GLU A 256 5.59 7.37 9.45
CA GLU A 256 5.52 6.30 8.44
C GLU A 256 6.81 6.24 7.59
N THR A 257 7.32 7.39 7.15
CA THR A 257 8.55 7.48 6.35
C THR A 257 9.77 7.01 7.15
N ALA A 258 9.82 7.35 8.43
CA ALA A 258 10.86 6.89 9.35
C ALA A 258 10.80 5.37 9.54
N GLU A 259 9.62 4.83 9.81
CA GLU A 259 9.38 3.39 9.98
C GLU A 259 9.86 2.62 8.74
N MET A 260 9.47 3.04 7.53
CA MET A 260 9.87 2.42 6.26
C MET A 260 11.39 2.46 6.03
N SER A 261 12.03 3.56 6.43
CA SER A 261 13.47 3.73 6.27
C SER A 261 14.26 2.84 7.22
N LEU A 262 13.76 2.65 8.45
CA LEU A 262 14.40 1.85 9.50
C LEU A 262 14.17 0.34 9.31
N THR A 263 12.95 -0.08 8.99
CA THR A 263 12.57 -1.51 8.86
C THR A 263 13.31 -2.24 7.76
N ASN A 264 13.72 -1.55 6.71
CA ASN A 264 14.40 -2.16 5.56
C ASN A 264 15.94 -2.09 5.64
N GLY A 265 16.51 -1.48 6.71
CA GLY A 265 17.95 -1.27 6.83
C GLY A 265 18.66 -2.43 7.51
N SER A 266 19.31 -3.31 6.75
CA SER A 266 20.18 -4.36 7.32
C SER A 266 21.58 -3.86 7.66
N ASP A 267 21.97 -2.68 7.20
CA ASP A 267 23.27 -2.08 7.47
C ASP A 267 23.11 -0.65 8.00
N TYR A 268 23.22 -0.51 9.33
CA TYR A 268 23.14 0.78 10.03
C TYR A 268 24.22 1.78 9.54
N ARG A 269 25.21 1.33 8.76
CA ARG A 269 26.27 2.18 8.18
C ARG A 269 25.79 3.05 7.01
N GLU A 270 24.84 2.58 6.18
CA GLU A 270 24.30 3.40 5.09
C GLU A 270 23.28 4.45 5.58
N VAL A 271 22.54 4.12 6.65
CA VAL A 271 21.67 5.09 7.36
C VAL A 271 22.51 6.06 8.21
N GLY A 272 23.79 5.74 8.45
CA GLY A 272 24.78 6.59 9.11
C GLY A 272 25.16 7.86 8.35
N VAL A 273 24.73 8.05 7.11
CA VAL A 273 25.01 9.27 6.33
C VAL A 273 23.95 10.36 6.53
N LEU A 274 23.77 10.73 7.80
CA LEU A 274 23.31 12.05 8.27
C LEU A 274 23.51 12.20 9.79
N LEU A 275 24.66 11.72 10.29
CA LEU A 275 25.18 12.14 11.59
C LEU A 275 25.79 13.54 11.45
N PHE A 276 24.98 14.58 11.61
CA PHE A 276 25.55 15.85 12.08
C PHE A 276 25.83 15.70 13.57
N TYR A 277 27.11 15.73 13.92
CA TYR A 277 27.62 16.00 15.26
C TYR A 277 26.87 17.20 15.86
N TYR A 278 25.95 16.96 16.79
CA TYR A 278 25.58 17.96 17.79
C TYR A 278 25.60 17.29 19.17
N TYR A 279 26.61 17.71 19.93
CA TYR A 279 26.96 17.27 21.26
C TYR A 279 25.89 17.70 22.27
N TYR A 280 24.86 16.90 22.50
CA TYR A 280 24.02 17.02 23.70
C TYR A 280 23.55 15.63 24.15
N HIS A 281 24.24 15.09 25.15
CA HIS A 281 23.87 13.98 26.04
C HIS A 281 23.28 12.69 25.41
N ASN A 282 24.16 11.70 25.17
CA ASN A 282 24.00 10.25 25.38
C ASN A 282 22.73 9.51 24.90
N TYR A 283 22.03 10.01 23.88
CA TYR A 283 21.11 9.20 23.09
C TYR A 283 21.47 9.33 21.61
N ILE A 284 21.92 8.22 21.01
CA ILE A 284 22.06 8.12 19.55
C ILE A 284 20.64 8.04 18.98
N VAL A 285 20.04 9.19 18.73
CA VAL A 285 18.88 9.28 17.85
C VAL A 285 19.44 9.06 16.46
N LEU A 286 19.16 7.89 15.86
CA LEU A 286 19.42 7.61 14.45
C LEU A 286 18.68 8.68 13.63
N THR A 287 19.36 9.77 13.28
CA THR A 287 18.79 10.84 12.46
C THR A 287 18.74 10.38 11.02
N VAL A 288 17.67 9.65 10.68
CA VAL A 288 17.19 9.45 9.30
C VAL A 288 16.74 10.78 8.69
N PHE A 289 16.70 11.84 9.48
CA PHE A 289 16.05 13.10 9.17
C PHE A 289 17.08 14.17 8.81
N SER A 290 16.87 14.84 7.68
CA SER A 290 17.66 16.03 7.32
C SER A 290 17.54 17.11 8.41
N PRO A 291 18.50 18.05 8.51
CA PRO A 291 18.37 19.21 9.40
C PRO A 291 17.07 20.00 9.15
N GLU A 292 16.68 20.13 7.88
CA GLU A 292 15.43 20.76 7.45
C GLU A 292 14.20 20.02 7.97
N PHE A 293 14.25 18.68 7.97
CA PHE A 293 13.20 17.83 8.51
C PHE A 293 13.09 17.99 10.03
N MET A 294 14.20 17.90 10.74
CA MET A 294 14.21 18.08 12.21
C MET A 294 13.68 19.45 12.59
N LYS A 295 14.08 20.51 11.86
CA LYS A 295 13.53 21.85 12.03
C LYS A 295 12.00 21.88 11.84
N ARG A 296 11.46 21.17 10.85
CA ARG A 296 10.01 21.07 10.64
C ARG A 296 9.30 20.28 11.73
N VAL A 297 9.83 19.13 12.15
CA VAL A 297 9.29 18.35 13.28
C VAL A 297 9.26 19.21 14.54
N THR A 298 10.36 19.89 14.87
CA THR A 298 10.43 20.82 15.98
C THR A 298 9.39 21.93 15.86
N ASN A 299 9.23 22.53 14.68
CA ASN A 299 8.22 23.58 14.47
C ASN A 299 6.77 23.08 14.62
N VAL A 300 6.47 21.84 14.21
CA VAL A 300 5.15 21.24 14.37
C VAL A 300 4.91 20.82 15.82
N MET A 301 5.89 20.19 16.47
CA MET A 301 5.83 19.75 17.88
C MET A 301 5.75 20.91 18.86
N LEU A 302 6.44 22.01 18.59
CA LEU A 302 6.35 23.22 19.40
C LEU A 302 5.06 24.01 19.14
N GLY A 303 4.26 23.59 18.15
CA GLY A 303 3.14 24.32 17.61
C GLY A 303 3.62 25.62 16.96
N LYS A 304 3.31 25.84 15.68
CA LYS A 304 3.36 27.22 15.18
C LYS A 304 2.42 28.03 16.06
N GLN A 305 2.96 28.92 16.90
CA GLN A 305 2.15 29.95 17.53
C GLN A 305 1.51 30.74 16.39
N GLY A 306 0.22 30.45 16.17
CA GLY A 306 -0.58 31.18 15.20
C GLY A 306 -0.50 32.67 15.52
N PRO A 307 -0.75 33.56 14.54
CA PRO A 307 -0.77 35.00 14.78
C PRO A 307 -1.62 35.39 16.02
N GLN A 308 -2.72 34.68 16.24
CA GLN A 308 -3.60 34.84 17.40
C GLN A 308 -2.94 34.46 18.74
N GLN A 309 -2.16 33.39 18.80
CA GLN A 309 -1.42 33.00 20.01
C GLN A 309 -0.25 33.94 20.31
N ARG A 310 0.36 34.54 19.28
CA ARG A 310 1.36 35.61 19.45
C ARG A 310 0.76 36.89 20.04
N MET A 311 -0.44 37.28 19.61
CA MET A 311 -1.13 38.44 20.20
C MET A 311 -1.59 38.21 21.64
N LEU A 312 -1.97 36.98 22.00
CA LEU A 312 -2.32 36.65 23.38
C LEU A 312 -1.11 36.72 24.32
N LYS A 313 0.08 36.30 23.87
CA LYS A 313 1.32 36.43 24.65
C LYS A 313 1.81 37.88 24.76
N SER A 314 1.68 38.70 23.71
CA SER A 314 2.08 40.11 23.81
C SER A 314 1.20 40.87 24.82
N ARG A 315 -0.11 40.58 24.87
CA ARG A 315 -1.01 41.19 25.86
C ARG A 315 -0.69 40.79 27.30
N VAL A 316 -0.20 39.58 27.55
CA VAL A 316 0.19 39.14 28.90
C VAL A 316 1.53 39.74 29.34
N CYS A 317 2.43 40.07 28.40
CA CYS A 317 3.68 40.77 28.71
C CYS A 317 3.49 42.28 28.94
N ASP A 318 2.44 42.88 28.41
CA ASP A 318 2.12 44.32 28.63
C ASP A 318 1.33 44.57 29.93
N SER A 319 1.08 43.53 30.76
CA SER A 319 0.35 43.66 32.04
C SER A 319 1.21 43.45 33.30
N HIS A 320 2.54 43.52 33.18
CA HIS A 320 3.48 43.51 34.31
C HIS A 320 4.43 44.69 34.28
#